data_AF-A0A928XQA2-F1
#
_entry.id   AF-A0A928XQA2-F1
#
_cell.length_a   1.000
_cell.length_b   1.000
_cell.length_c   1.000
_cell.angle_alpha   90.00
_cell.angle_beta   90.00
_cell.angle_gamma   90.00
#
_symmetry.space_group_name_H-M   'P 1'
#
loop_
_entity.id
_entity.type
_entity.pdbx_description
1 polymer ?
#
loop_
_entity_poly.entity_id
_entity_poly.type
_entity_poly.pdbx_seq_one_letter_code
_entity_poly.pdbx_strand_id
1 'polypeptide(L)'
;MELTAGVAFRDKLEQASALLSHKVPNGDPATILELALDLLIERETKRRSGAGKPRKRRETKPGSRHVPVEVQRAVRERDGDQCTFSDAEGRRCSAKRFLTIEHVDPFAKGGPTTVDNCCLLCRPHNAHRARQVFGDEHIQNKISEARANRRQSAPPAPTPNHDVSEKVLGALVRMGFKRADARRAVEQARVREVEPLLEPMLRATLAILTP
;
A
#
# COMPACT_ATOMS: atom_id res chain seq x y z
N MET A 1 -24.28 -0.02 -13.86
CA MET A 1 -23.49 0.06 -12.61
C MET A 1 -24.15 1.10 -11.74
N GLU A 2 -24.53 0.76 -10.50
CA GLU A 2 -25.10 1.72 -9.54
C GLU A 2 -24.04 2.04 -8.48
N LEU A 3 -23.93 3.32 -8.09
CA LEU A 3 -22.94 3.81 -7.13
C LEU A 3 -23.62 4.61 -6.02
N THR A 4 -23.53 4.12 -4.78
CA THR A 4 -23.87 4.89 -3.58
C THR A 4 -22.62 5.58 -3.06
N ALA A 5 -22.64 6.91 -2.99
CA ALA A 5 -21.47 7.71 -2.62
C ALA A 5 -21.79 8.70 -1.48
N GLY A 6 -20.80 8.94 -0.61
CA GLY A 6 -20.93 9.88 0.50
C GLY A 6 -20.75 11.34 0.08
N VAL A 7 -21.03 12.26 1.00
CA VAL A 7 -20.96 13.73 0.81
C VAL A 7 -19.63 14.16 0.18
N ALA A 8 -18.49 13.72 0.72
CA ALA A 8 -17.18 14.09 0.22
C ALA A 8 -16.88 13.65 -1.24
N PHE A 9 -17.57 12.61 -1.74
CA PHE A 9 -17.45 12.23 -3.15
C PHE A 9 -18.28 13.16 -4.03
N ARG A 10 -19.52 13.45 -3.62
CA ARG A 10 -20.40 14.38 -4.33
C ARG A 10 -19.74 15.76 -4.45
N ASP A 11 -19.16 16.29 -3.38
CA ASP A 11 -18.54 17.60 -3.38
C ASP A 11 -17.34 17.66 -4.35
N LYS A 12 -16.56 16.56 -4.47
CA LYS A 12 -15.49 16.45 -5.47
C LYS A 12 -16.01 16.39 -6.89
N LEU A 13 -17.14 15.70 -7.11
CA LEU A 13 -17.75 15.59 -8.43
C LEU A 13 -18.32 16.94 -8.89
N GLU A 14 -18.96 17.68 -7.98
CA GLU A 14 -19.43 19.05 -8.24
C GLU A 14 -18.27 20.00 -8.55
N GLN A 15 -17.19 19.94 -7.76
CA GLN A 15 -15.98 20.71 -8.04
C GLN A 15 -15.39 20.36 -9.42
N ALA A 16 -15.32 19.08 -9.77
CA ALA A 16 -14.82 18.63 -11.07
C ALA A 16 -15.72 19.10 -12.23
N SER A 17 -17.05 19.04 -12.06
CA SER A 17 -18.03 19.52 -13.03
C SER A 17 -17.84 21.02 -13.31
N ALA A 18 -17.71 21.84 -12.25
CA ALA A 18 -17.48 23.27 -12.40
C ALA A 18 -16.18 23.58 -13.18
N LEU A 19 -15.08 22.90 -12.85
CA LEU A 19 -13.79 23.05 -13.54
C LEU A 19 -13.83 22.58 -14.99
N LEU A 20 -14.65 21.58 -15.29
CA LEU A 20 -14.78 20.99 -16.63
C LEU A 20 -15.95 21.58 -17.42
N SER A 21 -16.60 22.63 -16.94
CA SER A 21 -17.80 23.23 -17.57
C SER A 21 -17.63 23.60 -19.05
N HIS A 22 -16.44 23.97 -19.49
CA HIS A 22 -16.16 24.21 -20.91
C HIS A 22 -15.99 22.93 -21.74
N LYS A 23 -15.54 21.83 -21.13
CA LYS A 23 -15.29 20.54 -21.79
C LYS A 23 -16.49 19.61 -21.72
N VAL A 24 -17.24 19.65 -20.62
CA VAL A 24 -18.44 18.84 -20.34
C VAL A 24 -19.56 19.79 -19.87
N PRO A 25 -20.20 20.54 -20.79
CA PRO A 25 -21.15 21.61 -20.42
C PRO A 25 -22.41 21.12 -19.70
N ASN A 26 -22.84 19.88 -19.96
CA ASN A 26 -23.99 19.28 -19.29
C ASN A 26 -23.65 18.67 -17.91
N GLY A 27 -22.37 18.68 -17.52
CA GLY A 27 -21.92 18.12 -16.25
C GLY A 27 -22.15 16.62 -16.11
N ASP A 28 -22.23 15.86 -17.22
CA ASP A 28 -22.51 14.42 -17.17
C ASP A 28 -21.49 13.67 -16.28
N PRO A 29 -21.93 13.05 -15.17
CA PRO A 29 -21.05 12.35 -14.25
C PRO A 29 -20.27 11.20 -14.90
N ALA A 30 -20.87 10.48 -15.85
CA ALA A 30 -20.20 9.35 -16.50
C ALA A 30 -18.97 9.83 -17.28
N THR A 31 -19.14 10.87 -18.11
CA THR A 31 -18.05 11.50 -18.86
C THR A 31 -16.95 12.04 -17.95
N ILE A 32 -17.32 12.72 -16.84
CA ILE A 32 -16.33 13.23 -15.88
C ILE A 32 -15.55 12.08 -15.22
N LEU A 33 -16.23 11.00 -14.85
CA LEU A 33 -15.60 9.83 -14.25
C LEU A 33 -14.68 9.11 -15.22
N GLU A 34 -15.04 8.97 -16.49
CA GLU A 34 -14.18 8.39 -17.53
C GLU A 34 -12.88 9.18 -17.67
N LEU A 35 -12.97 10.51 -17.79
CA LEU A 35 -11.78 11.37 -17.85
C LEU A 35 -10.89 11.23 -16.61
N ALA A 36 -11.50 11.14 -15.41
CA ALA A 36 -10.76 10.95 -14.18
C ALA A 36 -10.07 9.57 -14.11
N LEU A 37 -10.75 8.52 -14.60
CA LEU A 37 -10.20 7.17 -14.65
C LEU A 37 -9.06 7.06 -15.67
N ASP A 38 -9.16 7.68 -16.84
CA ASP A 38 -8.09 7.73 -17.83
C ASP A 38 -6.81 8.35 -17.24
N LEU A 39 -6.96 9.50 -16.56
CA LEU A 39 -5.84 10.16 -15.87
C LEU A 39 -5.24 9.29 -14.76
N LEU A 40 -6.08 8.57 -14.00
CA LEU A 40 -5.61 7.68 -12.94
C LEU A 40 -4.87 6.47 -13.52
N ILE A 41 -5.40 5.86 -14.58
CA ILE A 41 -4.79 4.73 -15.28
C ILE A 41 -3.45 5.15 -15.86
N GLU A 42 -3.38 6.30 -16.54
CA GLU A 42 -2.15 6.83 -17.10
C GLU A 42 -1.10 7.07 -16.00
N ARG A 43 -1.48 7.73 -14.91
CA ARG A 43 -0.60 8.03 -13.78
C ARG A 43 -0.03 6.76 -13.14
N GLU A 44 -0.88 5.79 -12.83
CA GLU A 44 -0.45 4.55 -12.18
C GLU A 44 0.34 3.64 -13.13
N THR A 45 0.04 3.66 -14.43
CA THR A 45 0.83 2.96 -15.46
C THR A 45 2.24 3.55 -15.55
N LYS A 46 2.37 4.88 -15.57
CA LYS A 46 3.69 5.57 -15.54
C LYS A 46 4.45 5.27 -14.25
N ARG A 47 3.77 5.34 -13.10
CA ARG A 47 4.37 5.01 -11.81
C ARG A 47 4.90 3.58 -11.76
N ARG A 48 4.14 2.62 -12.29
CA ARG A 48 4.50 1.19 -12.31
C ARG A 48 5.65 0.88 -13.28
N SER A 49 5.63 1.48 -14.46
CA SER A 49 6.68 1.30 -15.48
C SER A 49 7.96 2.08 -15.17
N GLY A 50 7.96 2.94 -14.15
CA GLY A 50 9.08 3.82 -13.85
C GLY A 50 9.29 4.90 -14.92
N ALA A 51 8.28 5.18 -15.75
CA ALA A 51 8.31 6.22 -16.77
C ALA A 51 8.47 7.58 -16.08
N GLY A 52 9.67 8.14 -16.19
CA GLY A 52 10.11 9.39 -15.57
C GLY A 52 11.53 9.72 -16.01
N LYS A 53 12.14 10.77 -15.45
CA LYS A 53 13.51 11.19 -15.82
C LYS A 53 14.49 10.01 -15.61
N PRO A 54 15.31 9.64 -16.61
CA PRO A 54 16.25 8.54 -16.49
C PRO A 54 17.15 8.76 -15.28
N ARG A 55 17.10 7.84 -14.32
CA ARG A 55 17.97 7.87 -13.14
C ARG A 55 19.27 7.15 -13.49
N LYS A 56 20.40 7.68 -13.00
CA LYS A 56 21.72 7.02 -13.13
C LYS A 56 21.60 5.58 -12.63
N ARG A 57 21.96 4.61 -13.47
CA ARG A 57 21.91 3.19 -13.15
C ARG A 57 22.75 2.94 -11.91
N ARG A 58 22.11 2.49 -10.82
CA ARG A 58 22.83 1.98 -9.66
C ARG A 58 23.10 0.51 -9.96
N GLU A 59 24.36 0.12 -9.96
CA GLU A 59 24.71 -1.28 -10.11
C GLU A 59 24.06 -2.09 -8.98
N THR A 60 23.32 -3.13 -9.35
CA THR A 60 22.77 -4.07 -8.39
C THR A 60 23.94 -4.81 -7.74
N LYS A 61 23.96 -4.85 -6.40
CA LYS A 61 24.98 -5.61 -5.67
C LYS A 61 25.00 -7.07 -6.19
N PRO A 62 26.20 -7.68 -6.37
CA PRO A 62 26.30 -9.11 -6.65
C PRO A 62 25.48 -9.91 -5.62
N GLY A 63 24.69 -10.88 -6.09
CA GLY A 63 23.81 -11.66 -5.21
C GLY A 63 22.53 -10.95 -4.74
N SER A 64 22.09 -9.88 -5.41
CA SER A 64 20.79 -9.25 -5.11
C SER A 64 19.63 -9.95 -5.83
N ARG A 65 18.56 -10.26 -5.10
CA ARG A 65 17.27 -10.70 -5.67
C ARG A 65 16.46 -9.60 -6.36
N HIS A 66 16.97 -8.37 -6.38
CA HIS A 66 16.25 -7.22 -6.91
C HIS A 66 16.10 -7.31 -8.43
N VAL A 67 14.88 -7.17 -8.93
CA VAL A 67 14.58 -7.13 -10.37
C VAL A 67 14.69 -5.69 -10.87
N PRO A 68 15.61 -5.36 -11.81
CA PRO A 68 15.72 -4.02 -12.38
C PRO A 68 14.43 -3.58 -13.09
N VAL A 69 14.13 -2.28 -13.07
CA VAL A 69 12.89 -1.71 -13.66
C VAL A 69 12.73 -2.09 -15.14
N GLU A 70 13.81 -2.10 -15.91
CA GLU A 70 13.82 -2.52 -17.33
C GLU A 70 13.26 -3.94 -17.49
N VAL A 71 13.74 -4.87 -16.66
CA VAL A 71 13.30 -6.27 -16.65
C VAL A 71 11.86 -6.36 -16.18
N GLN A 72 11.48 -5.61 -15.14
CA GLN A 72 10.09 -5.58 -14.67
C GLN A 72 9.13 -5.11 -15.77
N ARG A 73 9.50 -4.08 -16.53
CA ARG A 73 8.70 -3.57 -17.64
C ARG A 73 8.55 -4.61 -18.75
N ALA A 74 9.67 -5.18 -19.20
CA ALA A 74 9.67 -6.19 -20.26
C ALA A 74 8.85 -7.43 -19.87
N VAL A 75 8.98 -7.92 -18.63
CA VAL A 75 8.19 -9.04 -18.11
C VAL A 75 6.70 -8.70 -18.08
N ARG A 76 6.32 -7.50 -17.62
CA ARG A 76 4.91 -7.08 -17.57
C ARG A 76 4.27 -6.95 -18.94
N GLU A 77 5.01 -6.39 -19.89
CA GLU A 77 4.57 -6.23 -21.27
C GLU A 77 4.39 -7.59 -21.93
N ARG A 78 5.40 -8.47 -21.85
CA ARG A 78 5.32 -9.85 -22.36
C ARG A 78 4.16 -10.64 -21.74
N ASP A 79 3.97 -10.51 -20.43
CA ASP A 79 2.96 -11.26 -19.70
C ASP A 79 1.57 -10.58 -19.74
N GLY A 80 1.43 -9.40 -20.37
CA GLY A 80 0.15 -8.68 -20.48
C GLY A 80 -0.49 -8.29 -19.14
N ASP A 81 0.33 -8.00 -18.12
CA ASP A 81 -0.09 -7.73 -16.74
C ASP A 81 -1.10 -8.80 -16.20
N GLN A 82 -0.87 -10.06 -16.54
CA GLN A 82 -1.70 -11.21 -16.16
C GLN A 82 -0.86 -12.37 -15.64
N CYS A 83 -1.37 -13.10 -14.65
CA CYS A 83 -0.74 -14.32 -14.14
C CYS A 83 -0.41 -15.30 -15.30
N THR A 84 0.82 -15.80 -15.32
CA THR A 84 1.33 -16.70 -16.37
C THR A 84 1.08 -18.18 -16.10
N PHE A 85 0.61 -18.53 -14.90
CA PHE A 85 0.21 -19.90 -14.60
C PHE A 85 -0.88 -20.39 -15.56
N SER A 86 -0.67 -21.59 -16.09
CA SER A 86 -1.66 -22.37 -16.84
C SER A 86 -1.89 -23.68 -16.11
N ASP A 87 -3.15 -24.12 -16.09
CA ASP A 87 -3.50 -25.44 -15.53
C ASP A 87 -3.15 -26.59 -16.49
N ALA A 88 -3.49 -27.81 -16.10
CA ALA A 88 -3.21 -29.02 -16.87
C ALA A 88 -3.89 -29.02 -18.25
N GLU A 89 -5.00 -28.30 -18.40
CA GLU A 89 -5.73 -28.14 -19.66
C GLU A 89 -5.22 -26.94 -20.47
N GLY A 90 -4.17 -26.26 -20.01
CA GLY A 90 -3.57 -25.11 -20.69
C GLY A 90 -4.33 -23.79 -20.49
N ARG A 91 -5.33 -23.74 -19.60
CA ARG A 91 -6.09 -22.51 -19.34
C ARG A 91 -5.27 -21.59 -18.45
N ARG A 92 -4.99 -20.40 -18.99
CA ARG A 92 -4.24 -19.36 -18.28
C ARG A 92 -5.10 -18.70 -17.20
N CYS A 93 -4.52 -18.51 -16.01
CA CYS A 93 -5.16 -17.79 -14.93
C CYS A 93 -5.54 -16.36 -15.34
N SER A 94 -6.79 -15.95 -15.10
CA SER A 94 -7.33 -14.62 -15.46
C SER A 94 -6.95 -13.50 -14.49
N ALA A 95 -6.18 -13.79 -13.43
CA ALA A 95 -5.82 -12.80 -12.43
C ALA A 95 -4.93 -11.69 -13.00
N LYS A 96 -5.38 -10.44 -12.90
CA LYS A 96 -4.64 -9.22 -13.30
C LYS A 96 -4.25 -8.31 -12.12
N ARG A 97 -4.60 -8.73 -10.90
CA ARG A 97 -4.41 -7.96 -9.66
C ARG A 97 -3.49 -8.69 -8.71
N PHE A 98 -2.77 -7.92 -7.89
CA PHE A 98 -1.86 -8.44 -6.87
C PHE A 98 -0.82 -9.42 -7.44
N LEU A 99 -0.27 -9.09 -8.60
CA LEU A 99 0.76 -9.86 -9.27
C LEU A 99 2.14 -9.54 -8.70
N THR A 100 2.94 -10.57 -8.50
CA THR A 100 4.35 -10.49 -8.15
C THR A 100 5.22 -10.96 -9.30
N ILE A 101 6.39 -10.35 -9.45
CA ILE A 101 7.41 -10.84 -10.38
C ILE A 101 8.20 -11.91 -9.65
N GLU A 102 8.15 -13.11 -10.19
CA GLU A 102 8.78 -14.29 -9.62
C GLU A 102 9.79 -14.88 -10.59
N HIS A 103 10.86 -15.44 -10.05
CA HIS A 103 11.82 -16.19 -10.85
C HIS A 103 11.27 -17.57 -11.19
N VAL A 104 11.42 -17.99 -12.45
CA VAL A 104 11.03 -19.31 -12.95
C VAL A 104 11.92 -20.35 -12.29
N ASP A 105 13.23 -20.25 -12.51
CA ASP A 105 14.26 -20.87 -11.68
C ASP A 105 14.53 -19.94 -10.50
N PRO A 106 14.22 -20.35 -9.27
CA PRO A 106 14.28 -19.45 -8.12
C PRO A 106 15.67 -18.86 -7.92
N PHE A 107 15.71 -17.59 -7.54
CA PHE A 107 16.95 -16.92 -7.13
C PHE A 107 17.73 -17.71 -6.07
N ALA A 108 17.05 -18.33 -5.10
CA ALA A 108 17.67 -19.15 -4.04
C ALA A 108 18.38 -20.41 -4.58
N LYS A 109 18.09 -20.83 -5.82
CA LYS A 109 18.76 -21.93 -6.52
C LYS A 109 19.75 -21.43 -7.59
N GLY A 110 20.10 -20.15 -7.57
CA GLY A 110 21.03 -19.54 -8.53
C GLY A 110 20.39 -19.04 -9.82
N GLY A 111 19.06 -19.02 -9.92
CA GLY A 111 18.37 -18.53 -11.12
C GLY A 111 18.66 -17.06 -11.41
N PRO A 112 19.01 -16.70 -12.66
CA PRO A 112 19.41 -15.34 -13.01
C PRO A 112 18.21 -14.39 -13.07
N THR A 113 18.42 -13.10 -12.84
CA THR A 113 17.37 -12.08 -12.96
C THR A 113 17.32 -11.55 -14.39
N THR A 114 16.66 -12.29 -15.28
CA THR A 114 16.49 -11.95 -16.70
C THR A 114 15.00 -11.88 -17.07
N VAL A 115 14.68 -11.33 -18.24
CA VAL A 115 13.29 -11.32 -18.73
C VAL A 115 12.77 -12.75 -18.86
N ASP A 116 13.58 -13.67 -19.39
CA ASP A 116 13.17 -15.06 -19.62
C ASP A 116 12.99 -15.86 -18.33
N ASN A 117 13.83 -15.59 -17.33
CA ASN A 117 13.73 -16.27 -16.03
C ASN A 117 12.79 -15.58 -15.04
N CYS A 118 12.12 -14.48 -15.42
CA CYS A 118 11.14 -13.81 -14.57
C CYS A 118 9.74 -13.89 -15.18
N CYS A 119 8.70 -14.01 -14.37
CA CYS A 119 7.31 -14.10 -14.80
C CYS A 119 6.35 -13.45 -13.79
N LEU A 120 5.13 -13.13 -14.21
CA LEU A 120 4.07 -12.67 -13.32
C LEU A 120 3.27 -13.83 -12.75
N LEU A 121 3.13 -13.86 -11.42
CA LEU A 121 2.24 -14.79 -10.72
C LEU A 121 1.33 -14.05 -9.74
N CYS A 122 0.08 -14.50 -9.61
CA CYS A 122 -0.77 -14.08 -8.50
C CYS A 122 -0.35 -14.79 -7.21
N ARG A 123 -0.75 -14.25 -6.06
CA ARG A 123 -0.39 -14.82 -4.74
C ARG A 123 -0.66 -16.34 -4.62
N PRO A 124 -1.83 -16.88 -5.02
CA PRO A 124 -2.06 -18.33 -4.97
C PRO A 124 -1.07 -19.14 -5.80
N HIS A 125 -0.84 -18.77 -7.07
CA HIS A 125 0.06 -19.52 -7.96
C HIS A 125 1.53 -19.35 -7.61
N ASN A 126 1.92 -18.19 -7.07
CA ASN A 126 3.25 -18.02 -6.49
C ASN A 126 3.47 -18.99 -5.30
N ALA A 127 2.49 -19.08 -4.39
CA ALA A 127 2.57 -20.01 -3.27
C ALA A 127 2.57 -21.48 -3.72
N HIS A 128 1.80 -21.81 -4.77
CA HIS A 128 1.81 -23.14 -5.38
C HIS A 128 3.18 -23.49 -5.97
N ARG A 129 3.77 -22.59 -6.76
CA ARG A 129 5.12 -22.76 -7.32
C ARG A 129 6.18 -22.93 -6.23
N ALA A 130 6.13 -22.09 -5.19
CA ALA A 130 7.08 -22.19 -4.07
C ALA A 130 7.02 -23.57 -3.39
N ARG A 131 5.81 -24.11 -3.17
CA ARG A 131 5.60 -25.45 -2.62
C ARG A 131 6.13 -26.56 -3.53
N GLN A 132 5.85 -26.50 -4.83
CA GLN A 132 6.39 -27.47 -5.79
C GLN A 132 7.93 -27.49 -5.81
N VAL A 133 8.56 -26.33 -5.69
CA VAL A 133 10.00 -26.16 -5.85
C VAL A 133 10.80 -26.47 -4.57
N PHE A 134 10.27 -26.06 -3.41
CA PHE A 134 10.99 -26.12 -2.12
C PHE A 134 10.40 -27.17 -1.17
N GLY A 135 9.23 -27.72 -1.47
CA GLY A 135 8.51 -28.64 -0.61
C GLY A 135 7.60 -27.94 0.41
N ASP A 136 6.49 -28.58 0.74
CA ASP A 136 5.47 -28.02 1.63
C ASP A 136 6.01 -27.75 3.03
N GLU A 137 6.74 -28.71 3.60
CA GLU A 137 7.32 -28.59 4.94
C GLU A 137 8.27 -27.39 5.05
N HIS A 138 9.16 -27.23 4.07
CA HIS A 138 10.10 -26.10 4.02
C HIS A 138 9.35 -24.76 4.01
N ILE A 139 8.33 -24.65 3.15
CA ILE A 139 7.53 -23.42 3.06
C ILE A 139 6.77 -23.14 4.36
N GLN A 140 6.20 -24.16 5.00
CA GLN A 140 5.52 -23.99 6.29
C GLN A 140 6.48 -23.54 7.39
N ASN A 141 7.67 -24.12 7.45
CA ASN A 141 8.72 -23.70 8.40
C ASN A 141 9.14 -22.25 8.16
N LYS A 142 9.31 -21.82 6.90
CA LYS A 142 9.63 -20.41 6.60
C LYS A 142 8.49 -19.47 6.96
N ILE A 143 7.24 -19.88 6.79
CA ILE A 143 6.07 -19.10 7.20
C ILE A 143 6.00 -18.98 8.73
N SER A 144 6.25 -20.07 9.46
CA SER A 144 6.23 -20.05 10.94
C SER A 144 7.35 -19.19 11.50
N GLU A 145 8.58 -19.34 11.00
CA GLU A 145 9.73 -18.48 11.32
C GLU A 145 9.41 -17.00 11.06
N ALA A 146 8.89 -16.66 9.88
CA ALA A 146 8.55 -15.28 9.54
C ALA A 146 7.46 -14.70 10.46
N ARG A 147 6.48 -15.52 10.88
CA ARG A 147 5.45 -15.11 11.84
C ARG A 147 6.02 -14.91 13.24
N ALA A 148 6.90 -15.81 13.70
CA ALA A 148 7.59 -15.68 14.98
C ALA A 148 8.44 -14.40 15.02
N ASN A 149 9.23 -14.15 13.98
CA ASN A 149 10.04 -12.93 13.87
C ASN A 149 9.17 -11.68 13.87
N ARG A 150 8.05 -11.66 13.13
CA ARG A 150 7.11 -10.52 13.17
C ARG A 150 6.49 -10.31 14.55
N ARG A 151 6.21 -11.38 15.30
CA ARG A 151 5.70 -11.27 16.68
C ARG A 151 6.77 -10.72 17.62
N GLN A 152 8.01 -11.14 17.47
CA GLN A 152 9.14 -10.67 18.29
C GLN A 152 9.52 -9.21 17.98
N SER A 153 9.46 -8.82 16.70
CA SER A 153 9.71 -7.45 16.25
C SER A 153 8.48 -6.54 16.32
N ALA A 154 7.32 -7.06 16.73
CA ALA A 154 6.14 -6.24 16.90
C ALA A 154 6.41 -5.24 18.02
N PRO A 155 6.11 -3.94 17.82
CA PRO A 155 6.14 -3.01 18.93
C PRO A 155 5.23 -3.55 20.05
N PRO A 156 5.61 -3.39 21.33
CA PRO A 156 4.75 -3.80 22.43
C PRO A 156 3.37 -3.19 22.23
N ALA A 157 2.33 -3.94 22.59
CA ALA A 157 0.98 -3.40 22.59
C ALA A 157 1.01 -2.05 23.33
N PRO A 158 0.44 -0.97 22.76
CA PRO A 158 0.42 0.31 23.44
C PRO A 158 -0.24 0.08 24.80
N THR A 159 0.41 0.56 25.87
CA THR A 159 -0.23 0.54 27.19
C THR A 159 -1.53 1.34 27.11
N PRO A 160 -2.55 1.01 27.94
CA PRO A 160 -3.81 1.75 27.95
C PRO A 160 -3.59 3.28 28.00
N ASN A 161 -2.65 3.75 28.82
CA ASN A 161 -2.32 5.17 28.94
C ASN A 161 -1.74 5.77 27.65
N HIS A 162 -0.86 5.05 26.94
CA HIS A 162 -0.27 5.54 25.68
C HIS A 162 -1.32 5.63 24.56
N ASP A 163 -2.24 4.67 24.47
CA ASP A 163 -3.34 4.70 23.50
C ASP A 163 -4.27 5.90 23.73
N VAL A 164 -4.60 6.20 24.99
CA VAL A 164 -5.43 7.37 25.30
C VAL A 164 -4.67 8.68 25.03
N SER A 165 -3.37 8.76 25.34
CA SER A 165 -2.56 9.95 25.04
C SER A 165 -2.44 10.23 23.54
N GLU A 166 -2.26 9.21 22.70
CA GLU A 166 -2.24 9.38 21.24
C GLU A 166 -3.63 9.73 20.67
N LYS A 167 -4.72 9.20 21.26
CA LYS A 167 -6.09 9.59 20.90
C LYS A 167 -6.37 11.07 21.23
N VAL A 168 -5.96 11.54 22.41
CA VAL A 168 -6.07 12.96 22.82
C VAL A 168 -5.22 13.84 21.91
N LEU A 169 -3.96 13.47 21.66
CA LEU A 169 -3.08 14.19 20.72
C LEU A 169 -3.70 14.32 19.33
N GLY A 170 -4.27 13.23 18.81
CA GLY A 170 -4.97 13.23 17.52
C GLY A 170 -6.21 14.10 17.50
N ALA A 171 -6.99 14.12 18.59
CA ALA A 171 -8.17 14.97 18.73
C ALA A 171 -7.80 16.46 18.72
N LEU A 172 -6.77 16.85 19.49
CA LEU A 172 -6.30 18.24 19.57
C LEU A 172 -5.77 18.76 18.23
N VAL A 173 -5.02 17.93 17.49
CA VAL A 173 -4.56 18.31 16.15
C VAL A 173 -5.73 18.53 15.19
N ARG A 174 -6.78 17.70 15.26
CA ARG A 174 -8.02 17.91 14.48
C ARG A 174 -8.77 19.17 14.90
N MET A 175 -8.66 19.58 16.16
CA MET A 175 -9.21 20.84 16.68
C MET A 175 -8.35 22.08 16.33
N GLY A 176 -7.23 21.90 15.63
CA GLY A 176 -6.41 23.00 15.12
C GLY A 176 -5.16 23.32 15.95
N PHE A 177 -4.89 22.59 17.04
CA PHE A 177 -3.67 22.80 17.83
C PHE A 177 -2.43 22.26 17.09
N LYS A 178 -1.31 22.99 17.15
CA LYS A 178 -0.04 22.51 16.61
C LYS A 178 0.37 21.24 17.34
N ARG A 179 0.80 20.22 16.59
CA ARG A 179 1.15 18.89 17.13
C ARG A 179 2.22 18.95 18.24
N ALA A 180 3.18 19.86 18.12
CA ALA A 180 4.21 20.05 19.15
C ALA A 180 3.62 20.57 20.47
N ASP A 181 2.68 21.51 20.41
CA ASP A 181 2.04 22.12 21.58
C ASP A 181 1.08 21.14 22.24
N ALA A 182 0.27 20.45 21.44
CA ALA A 182 -0.61 19.38 21.90
C ALA A 182 0.17 18.23 22.57
N ARG A 183 1.33 17.84 22.01
CA ARG A 183 2.18 16.79 22.61
C ARG A 183 2.75 17.22 23.96
N ARG A 184 3.21 18.47 24.11
CA ARG A 184 3.68 18.98 25.41
C ARG A 184 2.55 19.01 26.45
N ALA A 185 1.35 19.44 26.04
CA ALA A 185 0.20 19.50 26.93
C ALA A 185 -0.28 18.12 27.38
N VAL A 186 -0.31 17.12 26.48
CA VAL A 186 -0.63 15.72 26.84
C VAL A 186 0.39 15.17 27.84
N GLU A 187 1.68 15.44 27.64
CA GLU A 187 2.72 14.98 28.57
C GLU A 187 2.60 15.63 29.95
N GLN A 188 2.32 16.94 29.99
CA GLN A 188 2.04 17.65 31.25
C GLN A 188 0.79 17.12 31.97
N ALA A 189 -0.27 16.77 31.22
CA ALA A 189 -1.47 16.16 31.80
C ALA A 189 -1.19 14.75 32.37
N ARG A 190 -0.28 13.98 31.76
CA ARG A 190 0.15 12.66 32.28
C ARG A 190 0.94 12.77 33.58
N VAL A 191 1.83 13.76 33.69
CA VAL A 191 2.63 13.99 34.90
C VAL A 191 1.76 14.39 36.10
N ARG A 192 0.56 14.94 35.85
CA ARG A 192 -0.43 15.26 36.89
C ARG A 192 -1.29 14.06 37.33
N GLU A 193 -0.89 12.83 37.00
CA GLU A 193 -1.57 11.57 37.36
C GLU A 193 -3.07 11.54 37.01
N VAL A 194 -3.47 12.21 35.92
CA VAL A 194 -4.85 12.11 35.44
C VAL A 194 -5.11 10.67 35.02
N GLU A 195 -6.19 10.09 35.56
CA GLU A 195 -6.62 8.73 35.24
C GLU A 195 -6.65 8.56 33.70
N PRO A 196 -6.11 7.45 33.16
CA PRO A 196 -5.87 7.27 31.74
C PRO A 196 -7.14 6.96 30.94
N LEU A 197 -8.19 7.72 31.21
CA LEU A 197 -9.46 7.73 30.52
C LEU A 197 -9.47 8.91 29.54
N LEU A 198 -10.14 8.72 28.41
CA LEU A 198 -10.11 9.65 27.29
C LEU A 198 -10.62 11.04 27.65
N GLU A 199 -11.73 11.11 28.37
CA GLU A 199 -12.41 12.37 28.68
C GLU A 199 -11.67 13.21 29.75
N PRO A 200 -11.24 12.64 30.90
CA PRO A 200 -10.43 13.39 31.87
C PRO A 200 -9.13 13.92 31.27
N MET A 201 -8.42 13.11 30.48
CA MET A 201 -7.16 13.53 29.87
C MET A 201 -7.38 14.59 28.78
N LEU A 202 -8.46 14.51 28.00
CA LEU A 202 -8.81 15.55 27.02
C LEU A 202 -9.13 16.88 27.70
N ARG A 203 -9.95 16.88 28.77
CA ARG A 203 -10.28 18.10 29.52
C ARG A 203 -9.04 18.72 30.15
N ALA A 204 -8.19 17.92 30.80
CA ALA A 204 -6.95 18.41 31.40
C ALA A 204 -5.99 19.01 30.36
N THR A 205 -5.90 18.39 29.17
CA THR A 205 -5.03 18.88 28.11
C THR A 205 -5.55 20.17 27.48
N LEU A 206 -6.87 20.30 27.29
CA LEU A 206 -7.48 21.54 26.80
C LEU A 206 -7.25 22.68 27.78
N ALA A 207 -7.40 22.45 29.09
CA ALA A 207 -7.13 23.48 30.12
C ALA A 207 -5.68 24.00 30.10
N ILE A 208 -4.72 23.21 29.61
CA ILE A 208 -3.31 23.64 29.43
C ILE A 208 -3.15 24.49 28.15
N LEU A 209 -3.90 24.18 27.10
CA LEU A 209 -3.79 24.82 25.78
C LEU A 209 -4.63 26.08 25.63
N THR A 210 -5.66 26.24 26.45
CA THR A 210 -6.58 27.39 26.48
C THR A 210 -6.68 27.92 27.92
N PRO A 211 -5.65 28.62 28.43
CA PRO A 211 -5.60 29.10 29.82
C PRO A 211 -6.62 30.20 30.11
#